data_AF-A0A955FV41-F1
#
_entry.id   AF-A0A955FV41-F1
#
_cell.length_a   1.000
_cell.length_b   1.000
_cell.length_c   1.000
_cell.angle_alpha   90.00
_cell.angle_beta   90.00
_cell.angle_gamma   90.00
#
_symmetry.space_group_name_H-M   'P 1'
#
loop_
_entity.id
_entity.type
_entity.pdbx_description
1 polymer ?
#
loop_
_entity_poly.entity_id
_entity_poly.type
_entity_poly.pdbx_seq_one_letter_code
_entity_poly.pdbx_strand_id
1 'polypeptide(L)'
;MRKSRRRNLFTTKSGNTFKIHRSLADKLKIRKDVRARRKAERLAGMPKGRVKRFFWRMQPKRLYKYWFSREGGLMALKILGIGLIVGFLLLVGMFAYFRKDLPNLRDISGSNIGGSIRYYDRTGETLLWEDYDAAKRIPVKDDQISQYIKDATVAVEDKDFFHHGG
;
A
#
# COMPACT_ATOMS: atom_id res chain seq x y z
N MET A 1 11.88 -73.62 7.96
CA MET A 1 10.67 -73.57 7.11
C MET A 1 10.47 -72.15 6.55
N ARG A 2 10.61 -71.92 5.24
CA ARG A 2 10.37 -70.61 4.60
C ARG A 2 8.86 -70.44 4.31
N LYS A 3 8.18 -69.61 5.09
CA LYS A 3 6.75 -69.30 4.92
C LYS A 3 6.54 -68.55 3.60
N SER A 4 5.93 -69.21 2.61
CA SER A 4 5.59 -68.62 1.31
C SER A 4 4.62 -67.45 1.52
N ARG A 5 5.04 -66.23 1.17
CA ARG A 5 4.17 -65.03 1.22
C ARG A 5 3.12 -65.15 0.12
N ARG A 6 1.85 -65.31 0.49
CA ARG A 6 0.71 -65.19 -0.46
C ARG A 6 0.82 -63.85 -1.19
N ARG A 7 0.85 -63.88 -2.53
CA ARG A 7 0.93 -62.67 -3.36
C ARG A 7 -0.44 -62.00 -3.37
N ASN A 8 -0.53 -60.77 -2.85
CA ASN A 8 -1.75 -59.96 -2.82
C ASN A 8 -2.08 -59.32 -4.19
N LEU A 9 -1.88 -60.05 -5.29
CA LEU A 9 -2.12 -59.60 -6.67
C LEU A 9 -3.17 -60.49 -7.32
N PHE A 10 -4.19 -59.88 -7.91
CA PHE A 10 -5.22 -60.53 -8.72
C PHE A 10 -4.95 -60.26 -10.19
N THR A 11 -4.90 -61.30 -11.02
CA THR A 11 -4.72 -61.19 -12.47
C THR A 11 -6.09 -61.29 -13.15
N THR A 12 -6.46 -60.29 -13.94
CA THR A 12 -7.68 -60.32 -14.74
C THR A 12 -7.51 -61.23 -15.95
N LYS A 13 -8.61 -61.67 -16.58
CA LYS A 13 -8.58 -62.48 -17.81
C LYS A 13 -7.82 -61.82 -18.97
N SER A 14 -7.66 -60.49 -18.93
CA SER A 14 -6.87 -59.69 -19.88
C SER A 14 -5.37 -59.60 -19.58
N GLY A 15 -4.88 -60.32 -18.56
CA GLY A 15 -3.46 -60.33 -18.17
C GLY A 15 -3.02 -59.18 -17.26
N ASN A 16 -3.92 -58.25 -16.90
CA ASN A 16 -3.58 -57.15 -16.01
C ASN A 16 -3.58 -57.59 -14.54
N THR A 17 -2.48 -57.34 -13.84
CA THR A 17 -2.33 -57.64 -12.41
C THR A 17 -2.63 -56.42 -11.54
N PHE A 18 -3.57 -56.53 -10.60
CA PHE A 18 -3.88 -55.46 -9.64
C PHE A 18 -3.74 -55.95 -8.19
N LYS A 19 -3.17 -55.10 -7.31
CA LYS A 19 -3.11 -55.41 -5.87
C LYS A 19 -4.50 -55.28 -5.25
N ILE A 20 -4.97 -56.32 -4.57
CA ILE A 20 -6.31 -56.40 -3.96
C ILE A 20 -6.43 -55.41 -2.78
N HIS A 21 -5.40 -55.34 -1.92
CA HIS A 21 -5.33 -54.41 -0.80
C HIS A 21 -4.13 -53.47 -0.98
N ARG A 22 -4.38 -52.16 -1.00
CA ARG A 22 -3.32 -51.13 -0.97
C ARG A 22 -3.24 -50.54 0.42
N SER A 23 -2.08 -50.66 1.06
CA SER A 23 -1.82 -49.99 2.33
C SER A 23 -1.70 -48.47 2.14
N LEU A 24 -1.83 -47.70 3.23
CA LEU A 24 -1.55 -46.26 3.21
C LEU A 24 -0.12 -45.97 2.71
N ALA A 25 0.84 -46.81 3.08
CA ALA A 25 2.21 -46.72 2.61
C ALA A 25 2.33 -46.89 1.08
N ASP A 26 1.55 -47.80 0.47
CA ASP A 26 1.50 -47.95 -0.98
C ASP A 26 0.91 -46.70 -1.66
N LYS A 27 -0.14 -46.10 -1.10
CA LYS A 27 -0.71 -44.84 -1.63
C LYS A 27 0.29 -43.69 -1.60
N LEU A 28 1.06 -43.56 -0.52
CA LEU A 28 2.11 -42.55 -0.39
C LEU A 28 3.23 -42.76 -1.42
N LYS A 29 3.69 -44.00 -1.61
CA LYS A 29 4.70 -44.34 -2.64
C LYS A 29 4.20 -44.00 -4.05
N ILE A 30 2.97 -44.39 -4.39
CA ILE A 30 2.36 -44.06 -5.68
C ILE A 30 2.29 -42.54 -5.88
N ARG A 31 1.88 -41.76 -4.87
CA ARG A 31 1.87 -40.30 -4.97
C ARG A 31 3.27 -39.72 -5.19
N LYS A 32 4.28 -40.25 -4.51
CA LYS A 32 5.68 -39.84 -4.69
C LYS A 32 6.18 -40.19 -6.09
N ASP A 33 5.86 -41.39 -6.60
CA ASP A 33 6.25 -41.86 -7.93
C ASP A 33 5.54 -41.09 -9.03
N VAL A 34 4.25 -40.80 -8.90
CA VAL A 34 3.49 -39.93 -9.82
C VAL A 34 4.09 -38.53 -9.84
N ARG A 35 4.45 -37.97 -8.68
CA ARG A 35 5.11 -36.66 -8.59
C ARG A 35 6.50 -36.69 -9.24
N ALA A 36 7.27 -37.76 -9.04
CA ALA A 36 8.59 -37.96 -9.63
C ALA A 36 8.51 -38.11 -11.17
N ARG A 37 7.55 -38.90 -11.67
CA ARG A 37 7.29 -39.07 -13.11
C ARG A 37 6.86 -37.77 -13.78
N ARG A 38 5.88 -37.06 -13.22
CA ARG A 38 5.47 -35.72 -13.70
C ARG A 38 6.60 -34.69 -13.66
N LYS A 39 7.54 -34.84 -12.72
CA LYS A 39 8.75 -33.99 -12.67
C LYS A 39 9.73 -34.40 -13.77
N ALA A 40 9.93 -35.70 -14.00
CA ALA A 40 10.79 -36.22 -15.06
C ALA A 40 10.27 -35.86 -16.46
N GLU A 41 8.97 -36.04 -16.72
CA GLU A 41 8.31 -35.64 -17.98
C GLU A 41 8.47 -34.14 -18.25
N ARG A 42 8.28 -33.29 -17.23
CA ARG A 42 8.53 -31.84 -17.34
C ARG A 42 10.00 -31.52 -17.61
N LEU A 43 10.94 -32.28 -17.04
CA LEU A 43 12.37 -32.09 -17.24
C LEU A 43 12.85 -32.61 -18.59
N ALA A 44 12.19 -33.63 -19.14
CA ALA A 44 12.50 -34.20 -20.46
C ALA A 44 12.26 -33.19 -21.60
N GLY A 45 11.22 -32.36 -21.49
CA GLY A 45 10.93 -31.28 -22.44
C GLY A 45 11.71 -29.97 -22.21
N MET A 46 12.63 -29.92 -21.23
CA MET A 46 13.37 -28.70 -20.85
C MET A 46 14.82 -28.71 -21.38
N PRO A 47 15.38 -27.54 -21.77
CA PRO A 47 16.78 -27.44 -22.17
C PRO A 47 17.75 -27.94 -21.08
N LYS A 48 18.81 -28.63 -21.49
CA LYS A 48 19.89 -29.06 -20.59
C LYS A 48 20.73 -27.82 -20.21
N GLY A 49 20.89 -27.56 -18.90
CA GLY A 49 21.68 -26.45 -18.35
C GLY A 49 20.88 -25.52 -17.41
N ARG A 50 21.49 -25.09 -16.29
CA ARG A 50 20.82 -24.23 -15.28
C ARG A 50 20.41 -22.87 -15.87
N VAL A 51 21.33 -22.24 -16.60
CA VAL A 51 21.14 -20.92 -17.24
C VAL A 51 20.15 -21.00 -18.41
N LYS A 52 20.27 -22.02 -19.27
CA LYS A 52 19.32 -22.22 -20.39
C LYS A 52 17.88 -22.44 -19.89
N ARG A 53 17.70 -23.16 -18.77
CA ARG A 53 16.38 -23.30 -18.12
C ARG A 53 15.84 -21.99 -17.56
N PHE A 54 16.71 -21.12 -17.06
CA PHE A 54 16.32 -19.81 -16.55
C PHE A 54 15.73 -18.95 -17.67
N PHE A 55 16.47 -18.75 -18.76
CA PHE A 55 15.99 -17.97 -19.92
C PHE A 55 14.77 -18.60 -20.60
N TRP A 56 14.68 -19.93 -20.65
CA TRP A 56 13.53 -20.65 -21.18
C TRP A 56 12.24 -20.41 -20.38
N ARG A 57 12.34 -20.17 -19.06
CA ARG A 57 11.19 -19.78 -18.23
C ARG A 57 10.82 -18.31 -18.40
N MET A 58 11.81 -17.45 -18.66
CA MET A 58 11.64 -16.00 -18.86
C MET A 58 11.17 -15.63 -20.28
N GLN A 59 10.80 -16.61 -21.12
CA GLN A 59 10.31 -16.32 -22.47
C GLN A 59 9.00 -15.52 -22.43
N PRO A 60 8.90 -14.38 -23.14
CA PRO A 60 7.75 -13.47 -23.05
C PRO A 60 6.40 -14.14 -23.31
N LYS A 61 6.33 -15.03 -24.32
CA LYS A 61 5.10 -15.75 -24.70
C LYS A 61 4.52 -16.60 -23.56
N ARG A 62 5.37 -17.13 -22.68
CA ARG A 62 4.97 -18.02 -21.60
C ARG A 62 4.60 -17.27 -20.34
N LEU A 63 5.34 -16.19 -20.07
CA LEU A 63 4.96 -15.23 -19.05
C LEU A 63 3.58 -14.66 -19.37
N TYR A 64 3.33 -14.21 -20.61
CA TYR A 64 2.01 -13.76 -21.05
C TYR A 64 0.95 -14.83 -20.80
N LYS A 65 1.13 -16.05 -21.34
CA LYS A 65 0.16 -17.14 -21.12
C LYS A 65 -0.10 -17.45 -19.65
N TYR A 66 0.93 -17.36 -18.80
CA TYR A 66 0.81 -17.58 -17.36
C TYR A 66 0.05 -16.45 -16.66
N TRP A 67 0.44 -15.19 -16.87
CA TRP A 67 -0.17 -14.01 -16.23
C TRP A 67 -1.64 -13.84 -16.59
N PHE A 68 -2.04 -14.20 -17.82
CA PHE A 68 -3.43 -14.19 -18.28
C PHE A 68 -4.22 -15.47 -17.92
N SER A 69 -3.63 -16.40 -17.16
CA SER A 69 -4.32 -17.57 -16.64
C SER A 69 -4.93 -17.31 -15.25
N ARG A 70 -5.85 -18.17 -14.81
CA ARG A 70 -6.43 -18.10 -13.44
C ARG A 70 -5.35 -18.14 -12.35
N GLU A 71 -4.31 -18.95 -12.54
CA GLU A 71 -3.20 -19.05 -11.59
C GLU A 71 -2.36 -17.76 -11.55
N GLY A 72 -2.13 -17.14 -12.71
CA GLY A 72 -1.44 -15.86 -12.81
C GLY A 72 -2.22 -14.70 -12.20
N GLY A 73 -3.54 -14.65 -12.41
CA GLY A 73 -4.42 -13.66 -11.78
C GLY A 73 -4.42 -13.75 -10.25
N LEU A 74 -4.47 -14.96 -9.69
CA LEU A 74 -4.35 -15.17 -8.24
C LEU A 74 -2.97 -14.77 -7.71
N MET A 75 -1.90 -15.00 -8.48
CA MET A 75 -0.56 -14.54 -8.11
C MET A 75 -0.45 -13.01 -8.16
N ALA A 76 -1.03 -12.36 -9.18
CA ALA A 76 -1.09 -10.91 -9.29
C ALA A 76 -1.82 -10.29 -8.09
N LEU A 77 -2.97 -10.85 -7.69
CA LEU A 77 -3.72 -10.38 -6.53
C LEU A 77 -2.90 -10.49 -5.22
N LYS A 78 -2.14 -11.57 -5.05
CA LYS A 78 -1.24 -11.72 -3.89
C LYS A 78 -0.12 -10.67 -3.90
N ILE A 79 0.49 -10.44 -5.06
CA ILE A 79 1.54 -9.43 -5.23
C ILE A 79 0.98 -8.04 -4.94
N LEU A 80 -0.22 -7.73 -5.46
CA LEU A 80 -0.92 -6.48 -5.17
C LEU A 80 -1.18 -6.33 -3.67
N GLY A 81 -1.72 -7.35 -3.01
CA GLY A 81 -1.98 -7.32 -1.57
C GLY A 81 -0.72 -7.08 -0.73
N ILE A 82 0.37 -7.78 -1.05
CA ILE A 82 1.68 -7.55 -0.39
C ILE A 82 2.19 -6.14 -0.70
N GLY A 83 2.08 -5.70 -1.96
CA GLY A 83 2.49 -4.36 -2.39
C GLY A 83 1.74 -3.26 -1.66
N LEU A 84 0.44 -3.42 -1.41
CA LEU A 84 -0.35 -2.48 -0.64
C LEU A 84 0.11 -2.41 0.82
N ILE A 85 0.40 -3.56 1.45
CA ILE A 85 0.91 -3.59 2.83
C ILE A 85 2.28 -2.90 2.92
N VAL A 86 3.20 -3.24 2.01
CA VAL A 86 4.52 -2.62 1.96
C VAL A 86 4.40 -1.12 1.68
N GLY A 87 3.56 -0.72 0.73
CA GLY A 87 3.30 0.68 0.41
C GLY A 87 2.72 1.45 1.59
N PHE A 88 1.78 0.87 2.34
CA PHE A 88 1.23 1.47 3.54
C PHE A 88 2.30 1.64 4.63
N LEU A 89 3.12 0.63 4.88
CA LEU A 89 4.22 0.73 5.85
C LEU A 89 5.25 1.79 5.44
N LEU A 90 5.56 1.91 4.16
CA LEU A 90 6.42 2.96 3.63
C LEU A 90 5.81 4.34 3.82
N LEU A 91 4.52 4.52 3.56
CA LEU A 91 3.82 5.78 3.80
C LEU A 91 3.83 6.17 5.27
N VAL A 92 3.53 5.24 6.17
CA VAL A 92 3.59 5.48 7.62
C VAL A 92 5.01 5.80 8.08
N GLY A 93 6.01 5.06 7.59
CA GLY A 93 7.42 5.32 7.90
C GLY A 93 7.87 6.68 7.41
N MET A 94 7.48 7.07 6.20
CA MET A 94 7.78 8.37 5.61
C MET A 94 7.11 9.49 6.41
N PHE A 95 5.82 9.34 6.75
CA PHE A 95 5.12 10.28 7.60
C PHE A 95 5.80 10.42 8.97
N ALA A 96 6.15 9.31 9.63
CA ALA A 96 6.86 9.32 10.90
C ALA A 96 8.23 10.01 10.81
N TYR A 97 8.95 9.83 9.69
CA TYR A 97 10.24 10.48 9.46
C TYR A 97 10.12 12.00 9.31
N PHE A 98 9.13 12.49 8.54
CA PHE A 98 8.94 13.93 8.30
C PHE A 98 8.09 14.63 9.35
N ARG A 99 7.31 13.91 10.16
CA ARG A 99 6.41 14.49 11.17
C ARG A 99 7.14 15.45 12.12
N LYS A 100 8.40 15.16 12.46
CA LYS A 100 9.23 16.01 13.35
C LYS A 100 9.56 17.38 12.75
N ASP A 101 9.53 17.51 11.42
CA ASP A 101 9.87 18.74 10.71
C ASP A 101 8.61 19.55 10.37
N LEU A 102 7.40 19.03 10.64
CA LEU A 102 6.15 19.76 10.47
C LEU A 102 5.92 20.68 11.69
N PRO A 103 5.57 21.97 11.46
CA PRO A 103 5.19 22.87 12.54
C PRO A 103 3.94 22.34 13.26
N ASN A 104 3.85 22.59 14.56
CA ASN A 104 2.65 22.24 15.31
C ASN A 104 1.46 23.01 14.73
N LEU A 105 0.38 22.30 14.40
CA LEU A 105 -0.87 22.90 13.90
C LEU A 105 -1.45 23.93 14.88
N ARG A 106 -1.12 23.82 16.18
CA ARG A 106 -1.49 24.80 17.22
C ARG A 106 -0.77 26.15 17.10
N ASP A 107 0.37 26.20 16.41
CA ASP A 107 1.10 27.46 16.18
C ASP A 107 0.62 28.17 14.90
N ILE A 108 -0.28 27.54 14.12
CA ILE A 108 -0.89 28.14 12.92
C ILE A 108 -2.05 29.07 13.31
N SER A 109 -2.47 29.09 14.59
CA SER A 109 -3.48 30.04 15.06
C SER A 109 -2.89 31.45 15.18
N GLY A 110 -2.91 32.19 14.08
CA GLY A 110 -3.15 33.64 14.07
C GLY A 110 -2.02 34.58 14.50
N SER A 111 -0.87 34.09 15.00
CA SER A 111 0.24 34.98 15.38
C SER A 111 1.10 35.43 14.19
N ASN A 112 1.01 34.73 13.06
CA ASN A 112 1.69 35.10 11.81
C ASN A 112 0.72 35.77 10.82
N ILE A 113 -0.15 36.68 11.28
CA ILE A 113 -0.71 37.67 10.37
C ILE A 113 0.47 38.56 10.00
N GLY A 114 1.18 38.21 8.92
CA GLY A 114 2.28 39.00 8.37
C GLY A 114 1.82 40.46 8.28
N GLY A 115 2.41 41.29 9.12
CA GLY A 115 1.80 42.54 9.56
C GLY A 115 2.89 43.53 9.92
N SER A 116 2.63 44.77 9.55
CA SER A 116 3.56 45.89 9.58
C SER A 116 4.32 45.99 10.90
N ILE A 117 5.65 46.09 10.86
CA ILE A 117 6.49 46.37 12.02
C ILE A 117 6.44 47.87 12.26
N ARG A 118 6.08 48.29 13.49
CA ARG A 118 5.99 49.70 13.86
C ARG A 118 7.07 50.07 14.86
N TYR A 119 7.72 51.20 14.57
CA TYR A 119 8.76 51.79 15.40
C TYR A 119 8.18 53.05 16.04
N TYR A 120 8.09 53.05 17.36
CA TYR A 120 7.61 54.19 18.15
C TYR A 120 8.79 54.89 18.81
N ASP A 121 8.56 56.12 19.28
CA ASP A 121 9.52 56.81 20.14
C ASP A 121 9.66 56.11 21.51
N ARG A 122 10.49 56.67 22.39
CA ARG A 122 10.74 56.08 23.72
C ARG A 122 9.48 55.97 24.60
N THR A 123 8.48 56.84 24.40
CA THR A 123 7.25 56.86 25.21
C THR A 123 6.24 55.85 24.66
N GLY A 124 6.39 55.46 23.39
CA GLY A 124 5.47 54.55 22.72
C GLY A 124 4.26 55.26 22.11
N GLU A 125 4.19 56.59 22.21
CA GLU A 125 3.02 57.37 21.77
C GLU A 125 3.15 57.80 20.31
N THR A 126 4.34 58.25 19.90
CA THR A 126 4.55 58.78 18.55
C THR A 126 5.08 57.68 17.62
N LEU A 127 4.35 57.37 16.55
CA LEU A 127 4.82 56.47 15.48
C LEU A 127 5.90 57.18 14.65
N LEU A 128 7.09 56.59 14.60
CA LEU A 128 8.24 57.13 13.85
C LEU A 128 8.36 56.50 12.47
N TRP A 129 8.16 55.19 12.37
CA TRP A 129 8.29 54.43 11.11
C TRP A 129 7.42 53.18 11.13
N GLU A 130 6.99 52.75 9.94
CA GLU A 130 6.24 51.50 9.74
C GLU A 130 6.82 50.76 8.53
N ASP A 131 7.31 49.55 8.75
CA ASP A 131 7.84 48.66 7.72
C ASP A 131 6.80 47.58 7.41
N TYR A 132 6.55 47.29 6.14
CA TYR A 132 5.58 46.30 5.69
C TYR A 132 5.99 45.72 4.34
N ASP A 133 5.62 44.46 4.11
CA ASP A 133 5.93 43.73 2.88
C ASP A 133 4.95 44.12 1.75
N ALA A 134 3.94 43.29 1.45
CA ALA A 134 3.04 43.56 0.33
C ALA A 134 1.89 44.53 0.66
N ALA A 135 1.48 44.62 1.93
CA ALA A 135 0.33 45.42 2.33
C ALA A 135 0.49 45.96 3.75
N LYS A 136 0.14 47.23 3.92
CA LYS A 136 0.02 47.86 5.23
C LYS A 136 -1.19 47.28 5.96
N ARG A 137 -0.94 46.55 7.05
CA ARG A 137 -1.98 45.95 7.90
C ARG A 137 -1.91 46.56 9.29
N ILE A 138 -3.05 47.06 9.76
CA ILE A 138 -3.18 47.64 11.10
C ILE A 138 -4.12 46.73 11.89
N PRO A 139 -3.62 45.97 12.88
CA PRO A 139 -4.52 45.25 13.77
C PRO A 139 -5.28 46.27 14.61
N VAL A 140 -6.61 46.17 14.58
CA VAL A 140 -7.53 46.98 15.38
C VAL A 140 -8.35 46.01 16.22
N LYS A 141 -8.53 46.33 17.50
CA LYS A 141 -9.38 45.50 18.37
C LYS A 141 -10.84 45.66 17.96
N ASP A 142 -11.63 44.61 18.15
CA ASP A 142 -13.04 44.61 17.77
C ASP A 142 -13.85 45.75 18.43
N ASP A 143 -13.53 46.10 19.68
CA ASP A 143 -14.16 47.19 20.43
C ASP A 143 -13.83 48.60 19.89
N GLN A 144 -12.80 48.72 19.07
CA GLN A 144 -12.40 49.97 18.42
C GLN A 144 -13.02 50.15 17.03
N ILE A 145 -13.77 49.15 16.53
CA ILE A 145 -14.43 49.21 15.22
C ILE A 145 -15.87 49.68 15.41
N SER A 146 -16.27 50.72 14.66
CA SER A 146 -17.65 51.21 14.66
C SER A 146 -18.64 50.11 14.28
N GLN A 147 -19.75 50.01 15.03
CA GLN A 147 -20.80 49.03 14.75
C GLN A 147 -21.34 49.15 13.32
N TYR A 148 -21.46 50.37 12.78
CA TYR A 148 -21.89 50.59 11.40
C TYR A 148 -20.98 49.93 10.36
N ILE A 149 -19.67 49.91 10.59
CA ILE A 149 -18.72 49.26 9.68
C ILE A 149 -18.85 47.74 9.78
N LYS A 150 -19.05 47.20 10.99
CA LYS A 150 -19.28 45.77 11.20
C LYS A 150 -20.55 45.34 10.46
N ASP A 151 -21.66 46.04 10.68
CA ASP A 151 -22.95 45.73 10.08
C ASP A 151 -22.91 45.87 8.56
N ALA A 152 -22.25 46.91 8.02
CA ALA A 152 -22.09 47.08 6.58
C ALA A 152 -21.27 45.95 5.94
N THR A 153 -20.19 45.53 6.59
CA THR A 153 -19.35 44.43 6.10
C THR A 153 -20.12 43.11 6.10
N VAL A 154 -20.82 42.81 7.19
CA VAL A 154 -21.68 41.62 7.30
C VAL A 154 -22.79 41.66 6.26
N ALA A 155 -23.47 42.79 6.08
CA ALA A 155 -24.53 42.91 5.07
C ALA A 155 -24.05 42.69 3.62
N VAL A 156 -22.81 43.06 3.29
CA VAL A 156 -22.22 42.90 1.95
C VAL A 156 -21.67 41.49 1.72
N GLU A 157 -20.98 40.90 2.70
CA GLU A 157 -20.29 39.62 2.56
C GLU A 157 -21.18 38.43 2.92
N ASP A 158 -21.82 38.46 4.08
CA ASP A 158 -22.71 37.39 4.59
C ASP A 158 -23.68 37.95 5.65
N LYS A 159 -24.87 38.37 5.20
CA LYS A 159 -25.88 38.98 6.07
C LYS A 159 -26.32 38.09 7.24
N ASP A 160 -26.14 36.78 7.11
CA ASP A 160 -26.60 35.79 8.07
C ASP A 160 -25.43 35.24 8.92
N PHE A 161 -24.24 35.85 8.83
CA PHE A 161 -23.01 35.41 9.51
C PHE A 161 -23.20 35.07 11.00
N PHE A 162 -23.95 35.90 11.75
CA PHE A 162 -24.20 35.68 13.18
C PHE A 162 -25.34 34.70 13.49
N HIS A 163 -26.12 34.29 12.48
CA HIS A 163 -27.23 33.35 12.62
C HIS A 163 -26.84 31.92 12.25
N HIS A 164 -25.67 31.73 11.63
CA HIS A 164 -25.10 30.41 11.36
C HIS A 164 -24.31 29.92 12.57
N GLY A 165 -24.76 28.83 13.20
CA GLY A 165 -23.90 28.05 14.07
C GLY A 165 -23.03 27.17 13.17
N GLY A 166 -21.75 27.49 13.03
CA GLY A 166 -20.81 26.66 12.27
C GLY A 166 -20.81 25.19 12.68
#